data_AF-A0A0M2VFD4-F1
#
_entry.id   AF-A0A0M2VFD4-F1
#
_cell.length_a   1.000
_cell.length_b   1.000
_cell.length_c   1.000
_cell.angle_alpha   90.00
_cell.angle_beta   90.00
_cell.angle_gamma   90.00
#
_symmetry.space_group_name_H-M   'P 1'
#
loop_
_entity.id
_entity.type
_entity.pdbx_description
1 polymer ?
#
loop_
_entity_poly.entity_id
_entity_poly.type
_entity_poly.pdbx_seq_one_letter_code
_entity_poly.pdbx_strand_id
1 'polypeptide(L)'
;MSSNNLKNSNNTKTRFMAPVQWSANVLSENPIFNDLCQRYPLANWANWPALTTLNHWLEHSDYKLVDNAVLEQDGRYYEQFIYETGRVPTRLNNWHDLFGAGIWGLFPQTKALLNQLHMAEIAVHGLKQRSKLRNKLTLFDECGVIICLEPAAFQHAELLRAHQWQQSFVLKRSDWWQVIRPIIFGHAIYEMATRPFLGLTAKCLFLSVPTGFSQWPLTDAYRFLDKKLTQQIANGALLLDNQQLTPLPLLGVPKWWQGNCSADFYKNTGYFRPLTVKK
;
A
#
# COMPACT_ATOMS: atom_id res chain seq x y z
N MET A 1 18.96 49.82 9.11
CA MET A 1 19.84 49.12 8.14
C MET A 1 20.80 48.31 8.98
N SER A 2 20.82 46.98 9.00
CA SER A 2 20.82 46.09 7.85
C SER A 2 20.21 44.74 8.21
N SER A 3 19.37 44.26 7.30
CA SER A 3 18.78 42.94 7.26
C SER A 3 19.85 41.90 6.90
N ASN A 4 20.09 40.89 7.73
CA ASN A 4 20.83 39.71 7.32
C ASN A 4 19.88 38.53 7.09
N ASN A 5 19.59 38.35 5.80
CA ASN A 5 18.91 37.19 5.22
C ASN A 5 19.72 35.92 5.48
N LEU A 6 19.20 34.99 6.27
CA LEU A 6 19.61 33.58 6.19
C LEU A 6 18.76 32.87 5.12
N LYS A 7 19.24 32.93 3.88
CA LYS A 7 18.93 31.93 2.84
C LYS A 7 20.07 30.93 2.78
N ASN A 8 19.75 29.67 3.05
CA ASN A 8 20.23 28.44 2.41
C ASN A 8 20.31 27.32 3.45
N SER A 9 19.28 26.48 3.52
CA SER A 9 19.51 25.07 3.84
C SER A 9 19.39 24.29 2.55
N ASN A 10 20.52 23.69 2.16
CA ASN A 10 20.64 22.77 1.05
C ASN A 10 19.68 21.59 1.26
N ASN A 11 18.63 21.53 0.45
CA ASN A 11 17.69 20.41 0.45
C ASN A 11 18.31 19.24 -0.32
N THR A 12 19.33 18.61 0.26
CA THR A 12 19.73 17.25 -0.13
C THR A 12 18.56 16.36 0.21
N LYS A 13 17.77 15.95 -0.79
CA LYS A 13 16.72 14.94 -0.63
C LYS A 13 17.38 13.64 -0.16
N THR A 14 17.48 13.45 1.14
CA THR A 14 17.89 12.18 1.74
C THR A 14 16.89 11.14 1.28
N ARG A 15 17.36 10.16 0.50
CA ARG A 15 16.55 9.01 0.09
C ARG A 15 16.05 8.33 1.37
N PHE A 16 14.76 7.98 1.41
CA PHE A 16 14.18 7.24 2.53
C PHE A 16 15.01 5.98 2.83
N MET A 17 15.21 5.69 4.12
CA MET A 17 15.85 4.47 4.60
C MET A 17 15.08 3.94 5.81
N ALA A 18 14.57 2.71 5.69
CA ALA A 18 13.95 1.99 6.79
C ALA A 18 14.97 1.73 7.92
N PRO A 19 14.52 1.46 9.16
CA PRO A 19 15.39 0.98 10.23
C PRO A 19 16.14 -0.29 9.81
N VAL A 20 17.46 -0.33 10.06
CA VAL A 20 18.28 -1.51 9.73
C VAL A 20 17.97 -2.68 10.66
N GLN A 21 17.73 -2.37 11.94
CA GLN A 21 17.42 -3.36 12.95
C GLN A 21 15.92 -3.55 13.08
N TRP A 22 15.53 -4.74 13.54
CA TRP A 22 14.17 -5.01 13.95
C TRP A 22 13.74 -4.05 15.09
N SER A 23 12.50 -3.59 15.04
CA SER A 23 11.88 -2.86 16.14
C SER A 23 10.38 -3.05 16.10
N ALA A 24 9.85 -3.81 17.06
CA ALA A 24 8.41 -3.97 17.24
C ALA A 24 7.72 -2.64 17.58
N ASN A 25 8.41 -1.73 18.28
CA ASN A 25 7.87 -0.42 18.67
C ASN A 25 7.45 0.41 17.46
N VAL A 26 8.21 0.35 16.37
CA VAL A 26 7.89 1.02 15.11
C VAL A 26 6.52 0.59 14.57
N LEU A 27 6.14 -0.66 14.81
CA LEU A 27 4.86 -1.22 14.39
C LEU A 27 3.74 -0.90 15.39
N SER A 28 4.00 -1.02 16.69
CA SER A 28 2.98 -0.79 17.73
C SER A 28 2.63 0.69 17.94
N GLU A 29 3.56 1.61 17.67
CA GLU A 29 3.36 3.05 17.86
C GLU A 29 2.70 3.74 16.67
N ASN A 30 2.74 3.13 15.48
CA ASN A 30 2.20 3.71 14.26
C ASN A 30 0.88 3.01 13.86
N PRO A 31 -0.28 3.70 13.94
CA PRO A 31 -1.59 3.11 13.66
C PRO A 31 -1.77 2.55 12.24
N ILE A 32 -0.89 2.92 11.30
CA ILE A 32 -0.85 2.34 9.95
C ILE A 32 -0.71 0.81 10.01
N PHE A 33 0.03 0.27 10.98
CA PHE A 33 0.27 -1.17 11.10
C PHE A 33 -0.80 -1.91 11.90
N ASN A 34 -1.85 -1.24 12.39
CA ASN A 34 -2.83 -1.86 13.31
C ASN A 34 -3.47 -3.12 12.72
N ASP A 35 -3.98 -3.05 11.49
CA ASP A 35 -4.60 -4.21 10.83
C ASP A 35 -3.58 -5.35 10.65
N LEU A 36 -2.35 -5.02 10.25
CA LEU A 36 -1.28 -6.00 10.07
C LEU A 36 -0.88 -6.68 11.39
N CYS A 37 -0.76 -5.92 12.48
CA CYS A 37 -0.43 -6.43 13.81
C CYS A 37 -1.60 -7.19 14.48
N GLN A 38 -2.84 -6.92 14.09
CA GLN A 38 -3.98 -7.74 14.48
C GLN A 38 -4.00 -9.08 13.75
N ARG A 39 -3.56 -9.10 12.48
CA ARG A 39 -3.51 -10.34 11.69
C ARG A 39 -2.31 -11.22 12.05
N TYR A 40 -1.17 -10.59 12.29
CA TYR A 40 0.11 -11.25 12.49
C TYR A 40 0.76 -10.75 13.79
N PRO A 41 1.46 -11.60 14.56
CA PRO A 41 2.02 -11.25 15.87
C PRO A 41 3.30 -10.39 15.78
N LEU A 42 3.39 -9.50 14.78
CA LEU A 42 4.57 -8.69 14.48
C LEU A 42 5.00 -7.84 15.68
N ALA A 43 4.07 -7.18 16.35
CA ALA A 43 4.36 -6.33 17.50
C ALA A 43 4.87 -7.12 18.73
N ASN A 44 4.77 -8.45 18.73
CA ASN A 44 5.17 -9.30 19.86
C ASN A 44 6.55 -9.94 19.67
N TRP A 45 7.20 -9.72 18.53
CA TRP A 45 8.49 -10.35 18.24
C TRP A 45 9.67 -9.50 18.70
N ALA A 46 10.67 -10.17 19.27
CA ALA A 46 11.91 -9.53 19.71
C ALA A 46 12.93 -9.34 18.57
N ASN A 47 12.85 -10.16 17.51
CA ASN A 47 13.79 -10.20 16.40
C ASN A 47 13.06 -10.38 15.08
N TRP A 48 13.81 -10.25 13.97
CA TRP A 48 13.34 -10.63 12.66
C TRP A 48 12.79 -12.07 12.63
N PRO A 49 11.64 -12.30 11.98
CA PRO A 49 11.07 -13.63 11.86
C PRO A 49 11.87 -14.51 10.91
N ALA A 50 11.90 -15.81 11.20
CA ALA A 50 12.41 -16.80 10.27
C ALA A 50 11.41 -17.01 9.10
N LEU A 51 11.94 -17.44 7.95
CA LEU A 51 11.14 -17.73 6.76
C LEU A 51 10.07 -18.81 7.01
N THR A 52 10.35 -19.76 7.90
CA THR A 52 9.40 -20.81 8.31
C THR A 52 8.16 -20.22 8.98
N THR A 53 8.36 -19.23 9.86
CA THR A 53 7.28 -18.49 10.52
C THR A 53 6.46 -17.69 9.52
N LEU A 54 7.11 -17.01 8.57
CA LEU A 54 6.43 -16.23 7.54
C LEU A 54 5.60 -17.12 6.60
N ASN A 55 6.08 -18.33 6.28
CA ASN A 55 5.33 -19.29 5.47
C ASN A 55 4.00 -19.74 6.11
N HIS A 56 3.85 -19.65 7.44
CA HIS A 56 2.54 -19.93 8.08
C HIS A 56 1.47 -18.91 7.68
N TRP A 57 1.86 -17.70 7.26
CA TRP A 57 0.90 -16.71 6.78
C TRP A 57 0.32 -17.05 5.41
N LEU A 58 1.02 -17.90 4.66
CA LEU A 58 0.67 -18.34 3.31
C LEU A 58 0.15 -19.79 3.30
N GLU A 59 -0.14 -20.40 4.47
CA GLU A 59 -0.48 -21.83 4.60
C GLU A 59 -1.73 -22.25 3.79
N HIS A 60 -2.60 -21.29 3.47
CA HIS A 60 -3.81 -21.50 2.66
C HIS A 60 -3.66 -21.00 1.22
N SER A 61 -2.43 -20.72 0.77
CA SER A 61 -2.14 -20.33 -0.61
C SER A 61 -1.27 -21.38 -1.30
N ASP A 62 -1.31 -21.40 -2.63
CA ASP A 62 -0.42 -22.22 -3.45
C ASP A 62 1.03 -21.69 -3.47
N TYR A 63 1.29 -20.55 -2.83
CA TYR A 63 2.57 -19.87 -2.82
C TYR A 63 3.37 -20.16 -1.56
N LYS A 64 4.70 -20.19 -1.70
CA LYS A 64 5.64 -20.35 -0.59
C LYS A 64 6.76 -19.34 -0.68
N LEU A 65 7.16 -18.79 0.47
CA LEU A 65 8.32 -17.91 0.55
C LEU A 65 9.59 -18.75 0.54
N VAL A 66 10.58 -18.33 -0.26
CA VAL A 66 11.91 -18.95 -0.36
C VAL A 66 12.98 -17.89 -0.13
N ASP A 67 14.17 -18.32 0.30
CA ASP A 67 15.31 -17.42 0.40
C ASP A 67 15.63 -16.82 -0.98
N ASN A 68 15.98 -15.52 -1.03
CA ASN A 68 16.34 -14.84 -2.27
C ASN A 68 17.49 -15.52 -3.03
N ALA A 69 18.40 -16.21 -2.35
CA ALA A 69 19.48 -16.97 -2.99
C ALA A 69 18.95 -18.04 -3.97
N VAL A 70 17.73 -18.56 -3.76
CA VAL A 70 17.10 -19.52 -4.68
C VAL A 70 16.82 -18.86 -6.04
N LEU A 71 16.37 -17.61 -6.06
CA LEU A 71 16.19 -16.85 -7.30
C LEU A 71 17.53 -16.54 -7.97
N GLU A 72 18.53 -16.12 -7.19
CA GLU A 72 19.86 -15.77 -7.71
C GLU A 72 20.53 -16.96 -8.41
N GLN A 73 20.38 -18.17 -7.87
CA GLN A 73 20.88 -19.41 -8.47
C GLN A 73 20.09 -19.81 -9.72
N ASP A 74 18.79 -19.55 -9.74
CA ASP A 74 17.91 -19.89 -10.86
C ASP A 74 18.11 -18.95 -12.07
N GLY A 75 18.33 -17.66 -11.82
CA GLY A 75 18.69 -16.68 -12.84
C GLY A 75 17.52 -16.12 -13.67
N ARG A 76 16.27 -16.59 -13.44
CA ARG A 76 15.08 -16.00 -14.06
C ARG A 76 14.81 -14.58 -13.56
N TYR A 77 13.99 -13.85 -14.32
CA TYR A 77 13.43 -12.58 -13.86
C TYR A 77 12.46 -12.82 -12.69
N TYR A 78 12.50 -11.95 -11.67
CA TYR A 78 11.74 -12.11 -10.41
C TYR A 78 10.27 -12.52 -10.60
N GLU A 79 9.50 -11.78 -11.41
CA GLU A 79 8.08 -12.07 -11.64
C GLU A 79 7.88 -13.41 -12.36
N GLN A 80 8.79 -13.77 -13.27
CA GLN A 80 8.72 -15.03 -14.01
C GLN A 80 8.99 -16.22 -13.09
N PHE A 81 9.97 -16.08 -12.18
CA PHE A 81 10.26 -17.11 -11.19
C PHE A 81 9.04 -17.39 -10.31
N ILE A 82 8.37 -16.35 -9.81
CA ILE A 82 7.15 -16.51 -9.01
C ILE A 82 6.06 -17.23 -9.82
N TYR A 83 5.81 -16.76 -11.05
CA TYR A 83 4.74 -17.29 -11.89
C TYR A 83 4.89 -18.79 -12.17
N GLU A 84 6.10 -19.22 -12.51
CA GLU A 84 6.36 -20.59 -12.93
C GLU A 84 6.58 -21.57 -11.78
N THR A 85 6.93 -21.08 -10.57
CA THR A 85 7.28 -21.96 -9.44
C THR A 85 6.35 -21.90 -8.24
N GLY A 86 5.50 -20.86 -8.15
CA GLY A 86 4.76 -20.56 -6.92
C GLY A 86 5.66 -20.16 -5.75
N ARG A 87 6.94 -19.85 -5.98
CA ARG A 87 7.89 -19.48 -4.93
C ARG A 87 8.15 -17.98 -4.96
N VAL A 88 8.03 -17.33 -3.82
CA VAL A 88 8.23 -15.88 -3.64
C VAL A 88 9.60 -15.64 -3.01
N PRO A 89 10.59 -15.15 -3.77
CA PRO A 89 11.91 -14.82 -3.24
C PRO A 89 11.82 -13.74 -2.16
N THR A 90 12.42 -13.99 -1.01
CA THR A 90 12.31 -13.17 0.19
C THR A 90 13.69 -13.00 0.82
N ARG A 91 14.19 -11.76 0.92
CA ARG A 91 15.41 -11.42 1.65
C ARG A 91 15.11 -11.44 3.15
N LEU A 92 15.93 -12.17 3.90
CA LEU A 92 15.85 -12.16 5.36
C LEU A 92 16.25 -10.80 5.93
N ASN A 93 15.71 -10.47 7.11
CA ASN A 93 15.99 -9.23 7.83
C ASN A 93 15.70 -7.96 7.00
N ASN A 94 14.62 -8.00 6.20
CA ASN A 94 14.27 -6.95 5.27
C ASN A 94 12.80 -6.52 5.47
N TRP A 95 12.57 -5.24 5.79
CA TRP A 95 11.23 -4.69 6.01
C TRP A 95 10.34 -4.82 4.78
N HIS A 96 10.88 -4.51 3.60
CA HIS A 96 10.14 -4.54 2.35
C HIS A 96 9.59 -5.94 2.06
N ASP A 97 10.45 -6.97 2.11
CA ASP A 97 10.05 -8.33 1.80
C ASP A 97 9.20 -8.95 2.92
N LEU A 98 9.39 -8.53 4.18
CA LEU A 98 8.48 -8.88 5.29
C LEU A 98 7.05 -8.39 5.00
N PHE A 99 6.90 -7.13 4.61
CA PHE A 99 5.59 -6.58 4.27
C PHE A 99 5.05 -7.19 2.98
N GLY A 100 5.92 -7.50 2.01
CA GLY A 100 5.56 -8.25 0.80
C GLY A 100 4.97 -9.62 1.15
N ALA A 101 5.60 -10.38 2.06
CA ALA A 101 5.10 -11.64 2.57
C ALA A 101 3.74 -11.49 3.27
N GLY A 102 3.58 -10.43 4.08
CA GLY A 102 2.29 -10.11 4.71
C GLY A 102 1.19 -9.87 3.68
N ILE A 103 1.47 -9.11 2.61
CA ILE A 103 0.51 -8.86 1.54
C ILE A 103 0.18 -10.14 0.76
N TRP A 104 1.16 -11.01 0.48
CA TRP A 104 0.90 -12.33 -0.12
C TRP A 104 -0.04 -13.19 0.75
N GLY A 105 0.09 -13.15 2.07
CA GLY A 105 -0.80 -13.85 2.99
C GLY A 105 -2.21 -13.22 3.10
N LEU A 106 -2.33 -11.91 2.90
CA LEU A 106 -3.59 -11.17 2.97
C LEU A 106 -4.38 -11.18 1.65
N PHE A 107 -3.68 -11.17 0.52
CA PHE A 107 -4.24 -11.06 -0.83
C PHE A 107 -3.65 -12.09 -1.81
N PRO A 108 -3.69 -13.40 -1.50
CA PRO A 108 -3.03 -14.41 -2.33
C PRO A 108 -3.59 -14.47 -3.76
N GLN A 109 -4.91 -14.37 -3.94
CA GLN A 109 -5.51 -14.44 -5.29
C GLN A 109 -5.18 -13.21 -6.11
N THR A 110 -5.24 -12.03 -5.49
CA THR A 110 -4.94 -10.77 -6.17
C THR A 110 -3.47 -10.72 -6.57
N LYS A 111 -2.55 -11.09 -5.69
CA LYS A 111 -1.11 -11.13 -5.97
C LYS A 111 -0.77 -12.13 -7.09
N ALA A 112 -1.39 -13.31 -7.07
CA ALA A 112 -1.28 -14.29 -8.16
C ALA A 112 -1.74 -13.70 -9.50
N LEU A 113 -2.90 -13.04 -9.53
CA LEU A 113 -3.43 -12.41 -10.73
C LEU A 113 -2.51 -11.29 -11.24
N LEU A 114 -1.99 -10.43 -10.35
CA LEU A 114 -1.06 -9.37 -10.75
C LEU A 114 0.21 -9.94 -11.40
N ASN A 115 0.76 -11.01 -10.82
CA ASN A 115 1.92 -11.71 -11.36
C ASN A 115 1.62 -12.37 -12.73
N GLN A 116 0.45 -13.00 -12.90
CA GLN A 116 -0.01 -13.51 -14.20
C GLN A 116 -0.13 -12.41 -15.25
N LEU A 117 -0.70 -11.26 -14.90
CA LEU A 117 -0.81 -10.12 -15.81
C LEU A 117 0.56 -9.52 -16.17
N HIS A 118 1.51 -9.52 -15.24
CA HIS A 118 2.89 -9.17 -15.55
C HIS A 118 3.49 -10.09 -16.61
N MET A 119 3.25 -11.41 -16.53
CA MET A 119 3.73 -12.36 -17.53
C MET A 119 3.05 -12.20 -18.88
N ALA A 120 1.74 -12.00 -18.90
CA ALA A 120 1.00 -11.74 -20.14
C ALA A 120 1.56 -10.51 -20.88
N GLU A 121 1.82 -9.43 -20.16
CA GLU A 121 2.40 -8.21 -20.75
C GLU A 121 3.88 -8.39 -21.17
N ILE A 122 4.66 -9.20 -20.43
CA ILE A 122 6.03 -9.54 -20.83
C ILE A 122 6.05 -10.39 -22.11
N ALA A 123 5.11 -11.31 -22.27
CA ALA A 123 5.00 -12.11 -23.49
C ALA A 123 4.74 -11.25 -24.73
N VAL A 124 3.98 -10.15 -24.60
CA VAL A 124 3.65 -9.23 -25.70
C VAL A 124 4.73 -8.17 -25.93
N HIS A 125 5.26 -7.56 -24.86
CA HIS A 125 6.14 -6.39 -24.94
C HIS A 125 7.62 -6.66 -24.64
N GLY A 126 7.93 -7.88 -24.20
CA GLY A 126 9.25 -8.26 -23.72
C GLY A 126 9.59 -7.68 -22.34
N LEU A 127 10.78 -8.02 -21.84
CA LEU A 127 11.24 -7.60 -20.52
C LEU A 127 11.73 -6.14 -20.47
N LYS A 128 12.31 -5.63 -21.58
CA LYS A 128 13.04 -4.36 -21.62
C LYS A 128 12.14 -3.13 -21.50
N GLN A 129 10.99 -3.11 -22.17
CA GLN A 129 10.06 -1.99 -22.11
C GLN A 129 8.87 -2.34 -21.21
N ARG A 130 8.67 -1.59 -20.13
CA ARG A 130 7.48 -1.75 -19.29
C ARG A 130 6.30 -1.09 -19.97
N SER A 131 5.27 -1.88 -20.24
CA SER A 131 3.98 -1.39 -20.70
C SER A 131 3.31 -0.49 -19.66
N LYS A 132 2.29 0.27 -20.10
CA LYS A 132 1.49 1.11 -19.19
C LYS A 132 0.81 0.27 -18.10
N LEU A 133 0.31 -0.91 -18.45
CA LEU A 133 -0.33 -1.81 -17.49
C LEU A 133 0.70 -2.30 -16.46
N ARG A 134 1.86 -2.84 -16.89
CA ARG A 134 2.90 -3.29 -15.95
C ARG A 134 3.34 -2.19 -14.98
N ASN A 135 3.50 -0.95 -15.45
CA ASN A 135 3.83 0.18 -14.58
C ASN A 135 2.74 0.43 -13.54
N LYS A 136 1.46 0.31 -13.92
CA LYS A 136 0.34 0.51 -13.00
C LYS A 136 0.18 -0.63 -11.99
N LEU A 137 0.35 -1.89 -12.43
CA LEU A 137 0.34 -3.05 -11.54
C LEU A 137 1.45 -2.94 -10.50
N THR A 138 2.67 -2.62 -10.94
CA THR A 138 3.82 -2.37 -10.02
C THR A 138 3.48 -1.24 -9.05
N LEU A 139 2.94 -0.13 -9.55
CA LEU A 139 2.62 1.02 -8.73
C LEU A 139 1.53 0.71 -7.67
N PHE A 140 0.55 -0.12 -8.00
CA PHE A 140 -0.44 -0.59 -7.04
C PHE A 140 0.16 -1.56 -6.03
N ASP A 141 1.00 -2.49 -6.47
CA ASP A 141 1.65 -3.48 -5.60
C ASP A 141 2.64 -2.86 -4.61
N GLU A 142 3.29 -1.76 -4.99
CA GLU A 142 4.24 -1.02 -4.16
C GLU A 142 3.55 0.02 -3.27
N CYS A 143 2.64 0.80 -3.86
CA CYS A 143 2.13 2.04 -3.25
C CYS A 143 0.59 2.07 -3.10
N GLY A 144 -0.09 0.95 -3.32
CA GLY A 144 -1.55 0.85 -3.34
C GLY A 144 -2.22 1.02 -1.99
N VAL A 145 -3.32 1.78 -1.96
CA VAL A 145 -4.27 1.80 -0.85
C VAL A 145 -5.67 1.60 -1.39
N ILE A 146 -6.40 0.63 -0.86
CA ILE A 146 -7.80 0.41 -1.22
C ILE A 146 -8.66 1.27 -0.28
N ILE A 147 -9.42 2.19 -0.83
CA ILE A 147 -10.42 2.95 -0.08
C ILE A 147 -11.75 2.24 -0.27
N CYS A 148 -12.13 1.44 0.73
CA CYS A 148 -13.40 0.72 0.75
C CYS A 148 -14.51 1.71 1.13
N LEU A 149 -15.50 1.86 0.27
CA LEU A 149 -16.61 2.80 0.44
C LEU A 149 -17.92 2.03 0.55
N GLU A 150 -18.61 2.16 1.67
CA GLU A 150 -20.00 1.75 1.79
C GLU A 150 -20.90 2.71 0.99
N PRO A 151 -22.17 2.34 0.68
CA PRO A 151 -23.02 3.15 -0.18
C PRO A 151 -23.18 4.62 0.24
N ALA A 152 -23.27 4.88 1.54
CA ALA A 152 -23.40 6.24 2.08
C ALA A 152 -22.14 7.10 1.87
N ALA A 153 -20.99 6.49 1.59
CA ALA A 153 -19.70 7.16 1.50
C ALA A 153 -19.17 7.32 0.06
N PHE A 154 -19.91 6.92 -0.97
CA PHE A 154 -19.43 6.98 -2.36
C PHE A 154 -18.96 8.38 -2.80
N GLN A 155 -19.55 9.44 -2.26
CA GLN A 155 -19.13 10.83 -2.52
C GLN A 155 -17.63 11.09 -2.21
N HIS A 156 -17.02 10.32 -1.30
CA HIS A 156 -15.61 10.50 -0.95
C HIS A 156 -14.66 10.13 -2.10
N ALA A 157 -15.06 9.24 -3.01
CA ALA A 157 -14.26 8.95 -4.19
C ALA A 157 -14.04 10.24 -5.01
N GLU A 158 -15.11 10.99 -5.28
CA GLU A 158 -15.01 12.23 -6.06
C GLU A 158 -14.28 13.34 -5.31
N LEU A 159 -14.51 13.47 -4.00
CA LEU A 159 -13.76 14.43 -3.18
C LEU A 159 -12.25 14.16 -3.24
N LEU A 160 -11.84 12.90 -3.11
CA LEU A 160 -10.43 12.52 -3.12
C LEU A 160 -9.81 12.65 -4.52
N ARG A 161 -10.54 12.29 -5.60
CA ARG A 161 -10.11 12.55 -6.99
C ARG A 161 -9.92 14.03 -7.29
N ALA A 162 -10.82 14.87 -6.77
CA ALA A 162 -10.77 16.32 -6.93
C ALA A 162 -9.83 17.02 -5.91
N HIS A 163 -9.04 16.25 -5.15
CA HIS A 163 -8.12 16.75 -4.13
C HIS A 163 -8.80 17.63 -3.06
N GLN A 164 -10.07 17.38 -2.78
CA GLN A 164 -10.87 18.06 -1.74
C GLN A 164 -10.56 17.48 -0.36
N TRP A 165 -9.29 17.55 0.05
CA TRP A 165 -8.77 16.95 1.28
C TRP A 165 -9.49 17.47 2.53
N GLN A 166 -9.76 18.78 2.59
CA GLN A 166 -10.50 19.41 3.69
C GLN A 166 -11.92 18.86 3.82
N GLN A 167 -12.62 18.66 2.70
CA GLN A 167 -13.98 18.11 2.70
C GLN A 167 -13.99 16.68 3.22
N SER A 168 -13.09 15.83 2.70
CA SER A 168 -13.08 14.40 3.02
C SER A 168 -12.46 14.08 4.38
N PHE A 169 -11.31 14.65 4.72
CA PHE A 169 -10.54 14.28 5.93
C PHE A 169 -10.86 15.11 7.17
N VAL A 170 -11.45 16.31 7.00
CA VAL A 170 -11.74 17.23 8.10
C VAL A 170 -13.25 17.36 8.31
N LEU A 171 -13.99 17.89 7.33
CA LEU A 171 -15.43 18.14 7.49
C LEU A 171 -16.25 16.85 7.62
N LYS A 172 -15.90 15.82 6.84
CA LYS A 172 -16.53 14.49 6.87
C LYS A 172 -15.66 13.45 7.57
N ARG A 173 -14.88 13.87 8.58
CA ARG A 173 -13.94 12.98 9.29
C ARG A 173 -14.65 11.80 9.97
N SER A 174 -15.88 11.99 10.45
CA SER A 174 -16.68 10.94 11.10
C SER A 174 -16.97 9.74 10.20
N ASP A 175 -16.97 9.92 8.88
CA ASP A 175 -17.27 8.86 7.93
C ASP A 175 -16.12 7.84 7.85
N TRP A 176 -14.90 8.28 8.16
CA TRP A 176 -13.71 7.44 8.22
C TRP A 176 -13.76 6.46 9.39
N TRP A 177 -13.55 5.20 9.08
CA TRP A 177 -13.67 4.03 9.97
C TRP A 177 -15.10 3.70 10.41
N GLN A 178 -16.10 4.45 9.95
CA GLN A 178 -17.52 4.14 10.15
C GLN A 178 -18.15 3.54 8.90
N VAL A 179 -17.97 4.20 7.76
CA VAL A 179 -18.49 3.80 6.44
C VAL A 179 -17.42 3.86 5.34
N ILE A 180 -16.20 4.29 5.70
CA ILE A 180 -15.01 4.26 4.85
C ILE A 180 -13.94 3.46 5.57
N ARG A 181 -13.43 2.40 4.95
CA ARG A 181 -12.32 1.60 5.50
C ARG A 181 -11.12 1.63 4.56
N PRO A 182 -10.03 2.33 4.92
CA PRO A 182 -8.82 2.30 4.12
C PRO A 182 -7.99 1.05 4.44
N ILE A 183 -7.51 0.35 3.42
CA ILE A 183 -6.71 -0.88 3.54
C ILE A 183 -5.45 -0.72 2.71
N ILE A 184 -4.29 -1.03 3.29
CA ILE A 184 -3.01 -1.01 2.55
C ILE A 184 -2.87 -2.30 1.76
N PHE A 185 -2.56 -2.15 0.47
CA PHE A 185 -2.16 -3.23 -0.42
C PHE A 185 -0.67 -3.09 -0.79
N GLY A 186 -0.22 -1.86 -0.98
CA GLY A 186 1.14 -1.51 -1.34
C GLY A 186 2.14 -1.82 -0.22
N HIS A 187 2.96 -2.85 -0.38
CA HIS A 187 3.86 -3.28 0.70
C HIS A 187 4.97 -2.26 1.01
N ALA A 188 5.42 -1.46 0.03
CA ALA A 188 6.36 -0.37 0.29
C ALA A 188 5.75 0.79 1.09
N ILE A 189 4.41 0.92 1.15
CA ILE A 189 3.77 1.87 2.07
C ILE A 189 4.07 1.48 3.52
N TYR A 190 3.99 0.20 3.86
CA TYR A 190 4.35 -0.27 5.20
C TYR A 190 5.84 -0.03 5.48
N GLU A 191 6.72 -0.28 4.52
CA GLU A 191 8.14 0.03 4.68
C GLU A 191 8.36 1.52 4.96
N MET A 192 7.77 2.42 4.15
CA MET A 192 7.88 3.85 4.36
C MET A 192 7.24 4.33 5.67
N ALA A 193 6.19 3.65 6.15
CA ALA A 193 5.55 3.93 7.42
C ALA A 193 6.41 3.55 8.64
N THR A 194 7.53 2.84 8.46
CA THR A 194 8.49 2.62 9.56
C THR A 194 9.18 3.92 10.00
N ARG A 195 9.27 4.90 9.10
CA ARG A 195 9.74 6.27 9.37
C ARG A 195 8.93 7.26 8.52
N PRO A 196 7.67 7.56 8.90
CA PRO A 196 6.78 8.37 8.09
C PRO A 196 7.35 9.79 7.91
N PHE A 197 7.14 10.37 6.74
CA PHE A 197 7.63 11.70 6.39
C PHE A 197 6.57 12.51 5.63
N LEU A 198 6.62 13.83 5.77
CA LEU A 198 5.75 14.73 5.00
C LEU A 198 6.06 14.59 3.51
N GLY A 199 5.02 14.30 2.71
CA GLY A 199 5.17 13.98 1.29
C GLY A 199 4.89 12.52 0.95
N LEU A 200 4.81 11.63 1.95
CA LEU A 200 4.43 10.23 1.72
C LEU A 200 3.04 10.16 1.06
N THR A 201 3.01 9.67 -0.17
CA THR A 201 1.82 9.68 -1.04
C THR A 201 1.58 8.28 -1.60
N ALA A 202 0.45 7.71 -1.26
CA ALA A 202 -0.02 6.44 -1.81
C ALA A 202 -0.79 6.63 -3.12
N LYS A 203 -1.17 5.51 -3.73
CA LYS A 203 -1.99 5.44 -4.93
C LYS A 203 -3.27 4.70 -4.57
N CYS A 204 -4.34 5.46 -4.38
CA CYS A 204 -5.58 4.88 -3.92
C CYS A 204 -6.47 4.39 -5.05
N LEU A 205 -7.10 3.26 -4.78
CA LEU A 205 -8.11 2.60 -5.60
C LEU A 205 -9.42 2.60 -4.81
N PHE A 206 -10.51 3.09 -5.41
CA PHE A 206 -11.81 3.11 -4.73
C PHE A 206 -12.56 1.81 -4.99
N LEU A 207 -13.04 1.18 -3.93
CA LEU A 207 -13.80 -0.06 -4.04
C LEU A 207 -15.12 0.07 -3.29
N SER A 208 -16.23 -0.14 -3.99
CA SER A 208 -17.54 -0.22 -3.36
C SER A 208 -17.62 -1.50 -2.51
N VAL A 209 -18.14 -1.41 -1.29
CA VAL A 209 -18.32 -2.53 -0.37
C VAL A 209 -19.75 -2.52 0.23
N PRO A 210 -20.26 -3.65 0.75
CA PRO A 210 -21.59 -3.69 1.37
C PRO A 210 -21.68 -2.80 2.61
N THR A 211 -22.90 -2.35 2.94
CA THR A 211 -23.16 -1.64 4.21
C THR A 211 -22.71 -2.49 5.41
N GLY A 212 -22.07 -1.86 6.39
CA GLY A 212 -21.51 -2.48 7.58
C GLY A 212 -20.12 -3.10 7.38
N PHE A 213 -19.56 -3.10 6.16
CA PHE A 213 -18.24 -3.66 5.87
C PHE A 213 -17.14 -3.12 6.80
N SER A 214 -17.20 -1.84 7.17
CA SER A 214 -16.17 -1.21 7.99
C SER A 214 -16.05 -1.83 9.39
N GLN A 215 -17.11 -2.50 9.85
CA GLN A 215 -17.22 -3.18 11.15
C GLN A 215 -17.01 -4.70 11.07
N TRP A 216 -16.73 -5.26 9.89
CA TRP A 216 -16.50 -6.70 9.75
C TRP A 216 -15.24 -7.16 10.49
N PRO A 217 -15.20 -8.43 10.94
CA PRO A 217 -13.95 -9.05 11.35
C PRO A 217 -12.89 -8.91 10.25
N LEU A 218 -11.66 -8.59 10.65
CA LEU A 218 -10.60 -8.25 9.71
C LEU A 218 -10.30 -9.38 8.70
N THR A 219 -10.36 -10.63 9.16
CA THR A 219 -10.19 -11.82 8.31
C THR A 219 -11.24 -11.90 7.21
N ASP A 220 -12.50 -11.59 7.51
CA ASP A 220 -13.59 -11.62 6.54
C ASP A 220 -13.48 -10.44 5.56
N ALA A 221 -13.07 -9.27 6.06
CA ALA A 221 -12.79 -8.10 5.23
C ALA A 221 -11.70 -8.41 4.18
N TYR A 222 -10.54 -8.94 4.59
CA TYR A 222 -9.47 -9.29 3.65
C TYR A 222 -9.90 -10.37 2.65
N ARG A 223 -10.57 -11.45 3.12
CA ARG A 223 -11.06 -12.52 2.23
C ARG A 223 -12.03 -11.98 1.17
N PHE A 224 -12.94 -11.09 1.57
CA PHE A 224 -13.87 -10.45 0.66
C PHE A 224 -13.14 -9.55 -0.36
N LEU A 225 -12.19 -8.73 0.12
CA LEU A 225 -11.45 -7.80 -0.74
C LEU A 225 -10.56 -8.56 -1.74
N ASP A 226 -9.85 -9.60 -1.32
CA ASP A 226 -9.01 -10.40 -2.21
C ASP A 226 -9.81 -11.00 -3.36
N LYS A 227 -10.97 -11.60 -3.05
CA LYS A 227 -11.89 -12.13 -4.07
C LYS A 227 -12.41 -11.00 -4.99
N LYS A 228 -12.86 -9.89 -4.41
CA LYS A 228 -13.47 -8.79 -5.17
C LYS A 228 -12.47 -8.09 -6.09
N LEU A 229 -11.26 -7.82 -5.61
CA LEU A 229 -10.18 -7.23 -6.42
C LEU A 229 -9.80 -8.16 -7.56
N THR A 230 -9.58 -9.45 -7.27
CA THR A 230 -9.26 -10.45 -8.29
C THR A 230 -10.31 -10.44 -9.40
N GLN A 231 -11.60 -10.51 -9.04
CA GLN A 231 -12.69 -10.50 -10.02
C GLN A 231 -12.75 -9.21 -10.85
N GLN A 232 -12.62 -8.04 -10.20
CA GLN A 232 -12.71 -6.76 -10.89
C GLN A 232 -11.46 -6.38 -11.70
N ILE A 233 -10.30 -6.93 -11.36
CA ILE A 233 -9.10 -6.78 -12.19
C ILE A 233 -9.19 -7.72 -13.40
N ALA A 234 -9.59 -8.99 -13.19
CA ALA A 234 -9.68 -9.99 -14.25
C ALA A 234 -10.72 -9.63 -15.33
N ASN A 235 -11.84 -8.98 -14.95
CA ASN A 235 -12.84 -8.50 -15.91
C ASN A 235 -12.51 -7.12 -16.51
N GLY A 236 -11.36 -6.55 -16.19
CA GLY A 236 -10.90 -5.26 -16.70
C GLY A 236 -11.59 -4.03 -16.12
N ALA A 237 -12.44 -4.18 -15.09
CA ALA A 237 -13.09 -3.05 -14.43
C ALA A 237 -12.10 -2.20 -13.62
N LEU A 238 -11.01 -2.79 -13.11
CA LEU A 238 -9.95 -2.11 -12.37
C LEU A 238 -8.58 -2.25 -13.06
N LEU A 239 -7.71 -1.27 -12.81
CA LEU A 239 -6.34 -1.12 -13.28
C LEU A 239 -6.13 -1.03 -14.81
N LEU A 240 -7.14 -1.21 -15.65
CA LEU A 240 -7.01 -1.02 -17.10
C LEU A 240 -7.13 0.46 -17.53
N ASP A 241 -7.92 1.29 -16.84
CA ASP A 241 -8.08 2.71 -17.17
C ASP A 241 -7.08 3.63 -16.42
N ASN A 242 -6.57 4.65 -17.09
CA ASN A 242 -5.53 5.57 -16.62
C ASN A 242 -5.94 6.42 -15.41
N GLN A 243 -7.24 6.59 -15.12
CA GLN A 243 -7.73 7.46 -14.05
C GLN A 243 -7.97 6.77 -12.69
N GLN A 244 -7.64 5.49 -12.56
CA GLN A 244 -8.11 4.70 -11.41
C GLN A 244 -7.19 4.71 -10.17
N LEU A 245 -5.95 5.20 -10.29
CA LEU A 245 -5.02 5.34 -9.16
C LEU A 245 -4.86 6.80 -8.77
N THR A 246 -5.65 7.24 -7.79
CA THR A 246 -5.67 8.62 -7.31
C THR A 246 -4.53 8.85 -6.30
N PRO A 247 -3.74 9.94 -6.40
CA PRO A 247 -2.75 10.27 -5.38
C PRO A 247 -3.43 10.49 -4.02
N LEU A 248 -2.91 9.88 -2.97
CA LEU A 248 -3.45 10.00 -1.61
C LEU A 248 -2.35 10.44 -0.64
N PRO A 249 -2.40 11.64 -0.05
CA PRO A 249 -1.51 12.05 1.04
C PRO A 249 -1.74 11.12 2.26
N LEU A 250 -0.87 10.12 2.43
CA LEU A 250 -1.11 9.00 3.35
C LEU A 250 -1.30 9.46 4.81
N LEU A 251 -0.46 10.40 5.27
CA LEU A 251 -0.54 10.93 6.63
C LEU A 251 -1.78 11.81 6.84
N GLY A 252 -2.52 12.14 5.79
CA GLY A 252 -3.81 12.81 5.88
C GLY A 252 -4.98 11.91 6.20
N VAL A 253 -4.86 10.59 6.01
CA VAL A 253 -5.93 9.64 6.29
C VAL A 253 -6.24 9.63 7.79
N PRO A 254 -7.48 9.91 8.22
CA PRO A 254 -7.84 9.98 9.63
C PRO A 254 -7.37 8.76 10.43
N LYS A 255 -6.87 9.00 11.64
CA LYS A 255 -6.30 8.01 12.58
C LYS A 255 -4.96 7.37 12.19
N TRP A 256 -4.43 7.55 10.98
CA TRP A 256 -3.12 7.02 10.58
C TRP A 256 -1.93 7.88 10.97
N TRP A 257 -2.14 9.12 11.41
CA TRP A 257 -1.07 10.00 11.85
C TRP A 257 -1.53 10.93 12.97
N GLN A 258 -0.77 10.98 14.07
CA GLN A 258 -1.11 11.83 15.23
C GLN A 258 -1.25 13.30 14.85
N GLY A 259 -0.37 13.80 13.97
CA GLY A 259 -0.41 15.19 13.51
C GLY A 259 -1.73 15.56 12.81
N ASN A 260 -2.44 14.59 12.23
CA ASN A 260 -3.69 14.84 11.51
C ASN A 260 -4.94 14.92 12.40
N CYS A 261 -4.78 14.80 13.71
CA CYS A 261 -5.85 15.10 14.67
C CYS A 261 -6.20 16.59 14.70
N SER A 262 -5.24 17.46 14.34
CA SER A 262 -5.49 18.90 14.17
C SER A 262 -5.89 19.22 12.72
N ALA A 263 -6.94 20.03 12.56
CA ALA A 263 -7.35 20.54 11.25
C ALA A 263 -6.26 21.40 10.57
N ASP A 264 -5.38 22.03 11.35
CA ASP A 264 -4.28 22.86 10.83
C ASP A 264 -3.25 22.07 10.02
N PHE A 265 -3.10 20.77 10.30
CA PHE A 265 -2.23 19.89 9.53
C PHE A 265 -2.57 19.90 8.03
N TYR A 266 -3.87 19.97 7.73
CA TYR A 266 -4.39 19.97 6.36
C TYR A 266 -4.25 21.33 5.65
N LYS A 267 -3.76 22.38 6.34
CA LYS A 267 -3.41 23.68 5.72
C LYS A 267 -2.07 23.66 4.99
N ASN A 268 -1.25 22.62 5.17
CA ASN A 268 0.02 22.45 4.45
C ASN A 268 -0.23 22.10 2.97
N THR A 269 -0.38 23.12 2.12
CA THR A 269 -0.62 22.98 0.67
C THR A 269 0.56 22.38 -0.09
N GLY A 270 1.76 22.35 0.48
CA GLY A 270 2.91 21.66 -0.09
C GLY A 270 2.75 20.14 -0.08
N TYR A 271 2.03 19.62 0.92
CA TYR A 271 1.68 18.21 1.04
C TYR A 271 0.26 17.91 0.51
N PHE A 272 -0.73 18.69 0.94
CA PHE A 272 -2.14 18.63 0.51
C PHE A 272 -2.37 19.49 -0.72
N ARG A 273 -1.74 19.12 -1.82
CA ARG A 273 -1.75 19.92 -3.05
C ARG A 273 -3.15 19.93 -3.68
N PRO A 274 -3.66 21.11 -4.08
CA PRO A 274 -4.91 21.18 -4.85
C PRO A 274 -4.71 20.53 -6.23
N LEU A 275 -5.82 20.12 -6.85
CA LEU A 275 -5.78 19.60 -8.21
C LEU A 275 -5.33 20.74 -9.14
N THR A 276 -4.31 20.49 -9.96
CA THR A 276 -3.88 21.47 -10.96
C THR A 276 -4.93 21.51 -12.07
N VAL A 277 -5.70 22.60 -12.14
CA VAL A 277 -6.54 22.86 -13.31
C VAL A 277 -5.59 23.14 -14.47
N LYS A 278 -5.47 22.20 -15.41
CA LYS A 278 -4.84 22.51 -16.70
C LYS A 278 -5.72 23.56 -17.37
N LYS A 279 -5.22 24.79 -17.46
CA LYS A 279 -5.78 25.81 -18.34
C LYS A 279 -5.57 25.40 -19.79
#